data_AF-A0AAD7Q8K8-F1
#
_entry.id   AF-A0AAD7Q8K8-F1
#
_cell.length_a   1.000
_cell.length_b   1.000
_cell.length_c   1.000
_cell.angle_alpha   90.00
_cell.angle_beta   90.00
_cell.angle_gamma   90.00
#
_symmetry.space_group_name_H-M   'P 1'
#
loop_
_entity.id
_entity.type
_entity.pdbx_description
1 polymer ?
#
loop_
_entity_poly.entity_id
_entity_poly.type
_entity_poly.pdbx_seq_one_letter_code
_entity_poly.pdbx_strand_id
1 'polypeptide(L)'
;MRSHNQHKDQQQLSLVDALLKSNRKEEVIGSIRSSLSNCLIETNLNLTVPGLKSKTRAKVRDIYDSGDYLVLVTTDRQIAFDRILASNPYKGQVCLLC
;
A
#
# COMPACT_ATOMS: atom_id res chain seq x y z
N MET A 1 -19.69 -54.08 4.08
CA MET A 1 -18.29 -53.90 3.63
C MET A 1 -18.10 -52.48 3.11
N ARG A 2 -16.95 -51.88 3.40
CA ARG A 2 -16.43 -50.54 3.00
C ARG A 2 -16.69 -49.39 3.97
N SER A 3 -15.93 -49.47 5.07
CA SER A 3 -15.30 -48.34 5.74
C SER A 3 -14.42 -47.51 4.79
N HIS A 4 -14.15 -46.26 5.19
CA HIS A 4 -13.11 -45.30 4.75
C HIS A 4 -13.53 -44.19 3.77
N ASN A 5 -13.84 -43.00 4.32
CA ASN A 5 -13.24 -41.72 3.89
C ASN A 5 -13.68 -40.53 4.76
N GLN A 6 -13.29 -40.50 6.05
CA GLN A 6 -13.53 -39.34 6.94
C GLN A 6 -12.24 -38.68 7.49
N HIS A 7 -11.10 -38.80 6.79
CA HIS A 7 -9.82 -38.35 7.34
C HIS A 7 -9.13 -37.16 6.65
N LYS A 8 -9.74 -36.49 5.67
CA LYS A 8 -9.06 -35.38 4.95
C LYS A 8 -9.51 -33.94 5.28
N ASP A 9 -10.67 -33.75 5.89
CA ASP A 9 -11.19 -32.38 6.14
C ASP A 9 -10.81 -31.76 7.50
N GLN A 10 -10.20 -32.54 8.40
CA GLN A 10 -9.84 -32.05 9.74
C GLN A 10 -8.45 -31.38 9.84
N GLN A 11 -7.58 -31.50 8.83
CA GLN A 11 -6.22 -30.95 8.89
C GLN A 11 -6.07 -29.50 8.42
N GLN A 12 -7.00 -28.96 7.61
CA GLN A 12 -6.89 -27.58 7.12
C GLN A 12 -7.30 -26.51 8.14
N LEU A 13 -8.22 -26.80 9.08
CA LEU A 13 -8.67 -25.83 10.07
C LEU A 13 -7.56 -25.46 11.09
N SER A 14 -6.66 -26.39 11.43
CA SER A 14 -5.69 -26.20 12.52
C SER A 14 -4.53 -25.23 12.18
N LEU A 15 -4.10 -25.16 10.93
CA LEU A 15 -3.01 -24.27 10.49
C LEU A 15 -3.45 -22.81 10.42
N VAL A 16 -4.67 -22.56 9.96
CA VAL A 16 -5.24 -21.21 9.89
C VAL A 16 -5.48 -20.68 11.31
N ASP A 17 -5.98 -21.53 12.21
CA ASP A 17 -6.18 -21.19 13.62
C ASP A 17 -4.86 -20.97 14.37
N ALA A 18 -3.80 -21.72 14.06
CA ALA A 18 -2.47 -21.52 14.65
C ALA A 18 -1.82 -20.20 14.19
N LEU A 19 -2.01 -19.81 12.92
CA LEU A 19 -1.58 -18.49 12.42
C LEU A 19 -2.38 -17.36 13.08
N LEU A 20 -3.69 -17.56 13.26
CA LEU A 20 -4.58 -16.57 13.88
C LEU A 20 -4.38 -16.41 15.38
N LYS A 21 -3.87 -17.43 16.09
CA LYS A 21 -3.55 -17.41 17.53
C LYS A 21 -2.09 -17.09 17.86
N SER A 22 -1.25 -16.88 16.85
CA SER A 22 0.15 -16.55 17.09
C SER A 22 0.28 -15.12 17.64
N ASN A 23 1.00 -14.93 18.74
CA ASN A 23 1.34 -13.59 19.28
C ASN A 23 1.97 -12.65 18.22
N ARG A 24 2.52 -13.25 17.15
CA ARG A 24 3.08 -12.58 15.97
C ARG A 24 2.02 -11.80 15.19
N LYS A 25 0.76 -12.24 15.18
CA LYS A 25 -0.32 -11.57 14.46
C LYS A 25 -0.65 -10.23 15.08
N GLU A 26 -0.81 -10.16 16.40
CA GLU A 26 -1.03 -8.90 17.12
C GLU A 26 0.15 -7.94 16.95
N GLU A 27 1.39 -8.44 17.03
CA GLU A 27 2.62 -7.65 16.80
C GLU A 27 2.66 -7.06 15.39
N VAL A 28 2.38 -7.88 14.37
CA VAL A 28 2.35 -7.47 12.96
C VAL A 28 1.21 -6.48 12.71
N ILE A 29 0.01 -6.74 13.24
CA ILE A 29 -1.14 -5.81 13.11
C ILE A 29 -0.83 -4.48 13.79
N GLY A 30 -0.19 -4.50 14.97
CA GLY A 30 0.26 -3.29 15.66
C GLY A 30 1.22 -2.47 14.80
N SER A 31 2.20 -3.13 14.19
CA SER A 31 3.18 -2.50 13.28
C SER A 31 2.55 -1.96 11.99
N ILE A 32 1.56 -2.67 11.43
CA ILE A 32 0.81 -2.19 10.27
C ILE A 32 0.04 -0.93 10.63
N ARG A 33 -0.68 -0.94 11.77
CA ARG A 33 -1.49 0.20 12.22
C ARG A 33 -0.64 1.44 12.47
N SER A 34 0.53 1.28 13.11
CA SER A 34 1.45 2.40 13.32
C SER A 34 2.03 2.94 12.02
N SER A 35 2.16 2.10 10.98
CA SER A 35 2.70 2.50 9.68
C SER A 35 1.68 3.17 8.76
N LEU A 36 0.36 3.10 9.06
CA LEU A 36 -0.68 3.69 8.22
C LEU A 36 -0.53 5.22 8.04
N SER A 37 -0.01 5.91 9.06
CA SER A 37 0.25 7.35 8.99
C SER A 37 1.40 7.72 8.03
N ASN A 38 2.24 6.76 7.66
CA ASN A 38 3.39 6.98 6.78
C ASN A 38 3.01 6.91 5.29
N CYS A 39 1.74 6.66 4.97
CA CYS A 39 1.25 6.64 3.61
C CYS A 39 1.30 8.03 2.96
N LEU A 40 2.11 8.19 1.91
CA LEU A 40 2.16 9.42 1.13
C LEU A 40 1.01 9.45 0.12
N ILE A 41 -0.15 9.96 0.54
CA ILE A 41 -1.36 10.02 -0.28
C ILE A 41 -1.37 11.27 -1.15
N GLU A 42 -0.85 12.40 -0.69
CA GLU A 42 -0.86 13.67 -1.42
C GLU A 42 0.31 14.55 -0.99
N THR A 43 0.86 15.30 -1.94
CA THR A 43 1.93 16.27 -1.70
C THR A 43 1.46 17.68 -2.04
N ASN A 44 1.98 18.72 -1.40
CA ASN A 44 1.66 20.13 -1.71
C ASN A 44 2.93 20.98 -1.85
N LEU A 45 3.85 20.52 -2.71
CA LEU A 45 5.18 21.15 -2.85
C LEU A 45 5.13 22.54 -3.48
N ASN A 46 4.07 22.87 -4.23
CA ASN A 46 3.86 24.19 -4.82
C ASN A 46 3.68 25.31 -3.78
N LEU A 47 3.34 24.98 -2.53
CA LEU A 47 3.21 25.96 -1.44
C LEU A 47 4.51 26.14 -0.65
N THR A 48 5.40 25.15 -0.70
CA THR A 48 6.58 25.09 0.17
C THR A 48 7.88 25.34 -0.59
N VAL A 49 7.96 24.97 -1.86
CA VAL A 49 9.16 25.10 -2.69
C VAL A 49 9.02 26.28 -3.63
N PRO A 50 9.83 27.35 -3.46
CA PRO A 50 9.88 28.45 -4.40
C PRO A 50 10.29 27.94 -5.79
N GLY A 51 9.44 28.15 -6.79
CA GLY A 51 9.69 27.72 -8.17
C GLY A 51 8.64 26.75 -8.73
N LEU A 52 8.02 25.91 -7.89
CA LEU A 52 6.94 25.02 -8.34
C LEU A 52 5.61 25.79 -8.39
N LYS A 53 5.14 26.09 -9.61
CA LYS A 53 3.99 26.97 -9.83
C LYS A 53 2.67 26.23 -9.84
N SER A 54 2.61 25.13 -10.57
CA SER A 54 1.37 24.37 -10.78
C SER A 54 1.54 22.92 -10.33
N LYS A 55 0.48 22.37 -9.73
CA LYS A 55 0.36 20.97 -9.35
C LYS A 55 -0.75 20.33 -10.17
N THR A 56 -0.39 19.27 -10.90
CA THR A 56 -1.33 18.38 -11.56
C THR A 56 -1.35 17.04 -10.85
N ARG A 57 -2.51 16.66 -10.30
CA ARG A 57 -2.68 15.38 -9.62
C ARG A 57 -3.01 14.30 -10.65
N ALA A 58 -2.10 13.35 -10.86
CA ALA A 58 -2.37 12.17 -11.66
C ALA A 58 -2.79 10.98 -10.77
N LYS A 59 -3.14 9.87 -11.42
CA LYS A 59 -3.57 8.62 -10.79
C LYS A 59 -2.64 8.17 -9.65
N VAL A 60 -1.36 7.96 -9.95
CA VAL A 60 -0.34 7.45 -9.00
C VAL A 60 0.80 8.43 -8.72
N ARG A 61 0.87 9.53 -9.47
CA ARG A 61 1.95 10.52 -9.40
C ARG A 61 1.34 11.92 -9.24
N ASP A 62 2.03 12.79 -8.52
CA ASP A 62 1.77 14.23 -8.52
C ASP A 62 2.84 14.88 -9.43
N ILE A 63 2.41 15.72 -10.36
CA ILE A 63 3.28 16.39 -11.33
C ILE A 63 3.33 17.87 -10.98
N TYR A 64 4.52 18.42 -10.87
CA TYR A 64 4.72 19.84 -10.60
C TYR A 64 5.48 20.49 -11.74
N ASP A 65 4.96 21.64 -12.18
CA ASP A 65 5.54 22.43 -13.24
C ASP A 65 6.25 23.66 -12.66
N SER A 66 7.53 23.81 -12.99
CA SER A 66 8.36 24.96 -12.64
C SER A 66 8.56 25.94 -13.81
N GLY A 67 8.13 25.57 -15.03
CA GLY A 67 8.37 26.29 -16.29
C GLY A 67 9.63 25.81 -17.03
N ASP A 68 10.72 25.56 -16.30
CA ASP A 68 11.99 25.10 -16.89
C ASP A 68 12.16 23.57 -16.79
N TYR A 69 11.51 22.95 -15.81
CA TYR A 69 11.58 21.53 -15.52
C TYR A 69 10.27 21.02 -14.93
N LEU A 70 10.03 19.72 -15.16
CA LEU A 70 8.88 18.99 -14.62
C LEU A 70 9.35 18.09 -13.48
N VAL A 71 8.75 18.24 -12.30
CA VAL A 71 9.03 17.39 -11.14
C VAL A 71 7.91 16.37 -11.01
N LEU A 72 8.26 15.08 -11.02
CA LEU A 72 7.32 13.98 -10.84
C LEU A 72 7.52 13.36 -9.47
N VAL A 73 6.47 13.36 -8.65
CA VAL A 73 6.47 12.75 -7.33
C VAL A 73 5.59 11.52 -7.34
N THR A 74 6.16 10.34 -7.13
CA THR A 74 5.39 9.09 -7.04
C THR A 74 4.77 8.95 -5.65
N THR A 75 3.46 8.71 -5.60
CA THR A 75 2.70 8.54 -4.35
C THR A 75 2.43 7.08 -4.04
N ASP A 76 2.01 6.79 -2.81
CA ASP A 76 1.68 5.45 -2.34
C ASP A 76 0.34 4.92 -2.85
N ARG A 77 -0.38 5.73 -3.65
CA ARG A 77 -1.67 5.38 -4.24
C ARG A 77 -1.52 4.18 -5.19
N GLN A 78 -2.36 3.18 -4.99
CA GLN A 78 -2.49 2.02 -5.87
C GLN A 78 -3.84 2.05 -6.59
N ILE A 79 -3.80 1.88 -7.90
CA ILE A 79 -4.98 1.89 -8.77
C ILE A 79 -5.01 0.58 -9.54
N ALA A 80 -6.20 -0.02 -9.61
CA ALA A 80 -6.53 -1.07 -10.55
C ALA A 80 -8.03 -0.99 -10.86
N PHE A 81 -8.43 -1.53 -12.01
CA PHE A 81 -9.81 -1.44 -12.51
C PHE A 81 -10.37 -0.01 -12.51
N ASP A 82 -9.52 0.97 -12.90
CA ASP A 82 -9.82 2.41 -12.93
C ASP A 82 -10.32 3.04 -11.62
N ARG A 83 -10.12 2.38 -10.48
CA ARG A 83 -10.45 2.90 -9.14
C ARG A 83 -9.22 2.91 -8.24
N ILE A 84 -9.19 3.87 -7.31
CA ILE A 84 -8.21 3.89 -6.23
C ILE A 84 -8.57 2.75 -5.28
N LEU A 85 -7.68 1.77 -5.12
CA LEU A 85 -7.94 0.58 -4.30
C LEU A 85 -7.43 0.74 -2.88
N ALA A 86 -6.21 1.25 -2.73
CA ALA A 86 -5.54 1.39 -1.44
C ALA A 86 -4.36 2.37 -1.55
N SER A 87 -3.82 2.76 -0.40
CA SER A 87 -2.50 3.37 -0.31
C SER A 87 -1.63 2.46 0.54
N ASN A 88 -0.47 2.06 0.02
CA ASN A 88 0.46 1.17 0.72
C ASN A 88 1.71 1.97 1.10
N PRO A 89 2.07 2.05 2.40
CA PRO A 89 3.19 2.88 2.81
C PRO A 89 4.48 2.48 2.08
N TYR A 90 5.25 3.49 1.67
CA TYR A 90 6.56 3.36 1.00
C TYR A 90 6.54 2.78 -0.43
N LYS A 91 5.37 2.43 -0.98
CA LYS A 91 5.26 1.94 -2.37
C LYS A 91 5.83 2.96 -3.37
N GLY A 92 5.56 4.23 -3.15
CA GLY A 92 5.99 5.33 -4.02
C GLY A 92 7.50 5.44 -4.11
N GLN A 93 8.24 5.09 -3.05
CA GLN A 93 9.70 5.13 -3.02
C GLN A 93 10.32 4.05 -3.90
N VAL A 94 9.75 2.85 -3.88
CA VAL A 94 10.23 1.71 -4.68
C VAL A 94 9.81 1.85 -6.15
N CYS A 95 8.56 2.27 -6.40
CA CYS A 95 8.05 2.51 -7.76
C CYS A 95 8.62 3.75 -8.46
N LEU A 96 9.37 4.61 -7.75
CA LEU A 96 10.03 5.76 -8.37
C LEU A 96 11.14 5.33 -9.35
N LEU A 97 11.69 4.12 -9.18
CA LEU A 97 12.86 3.64 -9.91
C LEU A 97 12.55 2.91 -11.24
N CYS A 98 11.27 2.80 -11.63
CA CYS A 98 10.83 2.17 -12.89
C CYS A 98 10.08 3.17 -13.79
#